data_AF-G9BNK5-F1
#
_entry.id   AF-G9BNK5-F1
#
_cell.length_a   1.000
_cell.length_b   1.000
_cell.length_c   1.000
_cell.angle_alpha   90.00
_cell.angle_beta   90.00
_cell.angle_gamma   90.00
#
_symmetry.space_group_name_H-M   'P 1'
#
loop_
_entity.id
_entity.type
_entity.pdbx_description
1 polymer ?
#
loop_
_entity_poly.entity_id
_entity_poly.type
_entity_poly.pdbx_seq_one_letter_code
_entity_poly.pdbx_strand_id
1 'polypeptide(L)'
;MEIITKKYPYNNYKDNERTVCSLKEIEKRKIVEHNDLITSVAKMDKVPLKIFELAVSCIDTEKPLEDNTVYLSKTELFAFFKVDDSNKHSRFKEAITTLHQQSVFEVREMNDHRNKFEYQVISPLEKTTWNDYSDIISITFTKSIMPYLIELKEKFTQYALSDIMELNSKYSIILYKWLSMNYNQYEHYSVKGGRRAEQVETYRNPSIKMSELRTLTDTVNEYKRSDHFEIWILKKPLEEINAHTHFNVTYEKIKKGRSIDSIVFHIEKKRMADDNSYKLGDKDYQEDKARKAETEDMLTLQALKSPYTKLLMEHFLLSYLDLTDTKILSGLQAHVYPLYDELKDLRGLNGVKDHLSYVRAKREDYSKKNITKYLKKAIEQYLPTVKRQDL
;
A
#
# COMPACT_ATOMS: atom_id res chain seq x y z
N MET A 1 -7.59 32.38 40.95
CA MET A 1 -8.07 31.02 40.63
C MET A 1 -7.34 30.06 41.54
N GLU A 2 -8.03 29.43 42.48
CA GLU A 2 -7.47 28.32 43.24
C GLU A 2 -7.20 27.16 42.28
N ILE A 3 -5.94 26.71 42.23
CA ILE A 3 -5.57 25.51 41.50
C ILE A 3 -6.16 24.33 42.28
N ILE A 4 -7.31 23.83 41.83
CA ILE A 4 -7.86 22.58 42.37
C ILE A 4 -6.92 21.46 41.93
N THR A 5 -5.97 21.11 42.80
CA THR A 5 -5.12 19.93 42.65
C THR A 5 -5.99 18.67 42.73
N LYS A 6 -6.47 18.21 41.58
CA LYS A 6 -6.94 16.83 41.45
C LYS A 6 -5.72 15.92 41.60
N LYS A 7 -5.66 15.16 42.70
CA LYS A 7 -4.73 14.03 42.83
C LYS A 7 -5.14 12.96 41.81
N TYR A 8 -4.52 12.98 40.64
CA TYR A 8 -4.56 11.83 39.75
C TYR A 8 -3.74 10.71 40.39
N PRO A 9 -4.20 9.44 40.37
CA PRO A 9 -3.35 8.33 40.77
C PRO A 9 -2.09 8.38 39.91
N TYR A 10 -0.93 8.27 40.54
CA TYR A 10 0.35 8.09 39.87
C TYR A 10 0.23 6.79 39.10
N ASN A 11 -0.11 6.85 37.81
CA ASN A 11 -0.09 5.66 36.97
C ASN A 11 1.36 5.19 36.97
N ASN A 12 1.60 4.05 37.62
CA ASN A 12 2.82 3.26 37.50
C ASN A 12 2.93 2.75 36.06
N TYR A 13 3.21 3.66 35.13
CA TYR A 13 3.66 3.29 33.80
C TYR A 13 5.07 2.73 33.99
N LYS A 14 5.18 1.40 34.02
CA LYS A 14 6.48 0.74 33.90
C LYS A 14 7.09 1.20 32.60
N ASP A 15 8.26 1.81 32.72
CA ASP A 15 9.18 2.22 31.65
C ASP A 15 9.81 1.00 30.97
N ASN A 16 9.01 -0.05 30.76
CA ASN A 16 9.46 -1.32 30.22
C ASN A 16 9.29 -1.29 28.70
N GLU A 17 10.43 -1.11 28.03
CA GLU A 17 10.69 -1.54 26.65
C GLU A 17 9.72 -0.99 25.59
N ARG A 18 9.76 0.33 25.35
CA ARG A 18 9.25 0.88 24.08
C ARG A 18 10.28 1.83 23.50
N THR A 19 11.01 1.31 22.52
CA THR A 19 12.00 2.02 21.71
C THR A 19 11.39 3.31 21.18
N VAL A 20 12.09 4.44 21.36
CA VAL A 20 11.77 5.71 20.71
C VAL A 20 11.56 5.43 19.22
N CYS A 21 10.33 5.64 18.73
CA CYS A 21 10.00 5.26 17.37
C CYS A 21 10.82 6.12 16.41
N SER A 22 11.75 5.51 15.68
CA SER A 22 12.63 6.26 14.77
C SER A 22 11.82 6.77 13.57
N LEU A 23 12.25 7.86 12.91
CA LEU A 23 11.62 8.34 11.66
C LEU A 23 11.40 7.21 10.63
N LYS A 24 12.33 6.24 10.59
CA LYS A 24 12.25 5.05 9.73
C LYS A 24 11.10 4.10 10.08
N GLU A 25 10.57 4.14 11.29
CA GLU A 25 9.42 3.34 11.70
C GLU A 25 8.11 4.05 11.37
N ILE A 26 8.05 5.38 11.50
CA ILE A 26 6.90 6.21 11.06
C ILE A 26 6.67 6.03 9.55
N GLU A 27 7.75 6.08 8.75
CA GLU A 27 7.68 5.92 7.29
C GLU A 27 7.08 4.57 6.85
N LYS A 28 7.14 3.55 7.71
CA LYS A 28 6.62 2.20 7.42
C LYS A 28 5.18 2.01 7.86
N ARG A 29 4.63 2.94 8.66
CA ARG A 29 3.27 2.79 9.18
C ARG A 29 2.24 2.93 8.06
N LYS A 30 1.20 2.12 8.19
CA LYS A 30 0.00 2.21 7.36
C LYS A 30 -1.15 2.70 8.21
N ILE A 31 -2.02 3.45 7.58
CA ILE A 31 -3.30 3.85 8.14
C ILE A 31 -4.36 2.94 7.54
N VAL A 32 -5.31 2.49 8.35
CA VAL A 32 -6.47 1.72 7.91
C VAL A 32 -7.73 2.39 8.40
N GLU A 33 -8.64 2.70 7.48
CA GLU A 33 -9.90 3.37 7.78
C GLU A 33 -11.03 2.78 6.95
N HIS A 34 -12.24 2.82 7.51
CA HIS A 34 -13.45 2.48 6.79
C HIS A 34 -13.71 3.49 5.66
N ASN A 35 -14.22 3.00 4.53
CA ASN A 35 -14.43 3.83 3.34
C ASN A 35 -15.43 4.97 3.59
N ASP A 36 -16.44 4.73 4.44
CA ASP A 36 -17.43 5.76 4.78
C ASP A 36 -16.78 6.97 5.49
N LEU A 37 -15.75 6.74 6.30
CA LEU A 37 -14.96 7.81 6.93
C LEU A 37 -14.12 8.56 5.89
N ILE A 38 -13.53 7.87 4.93
CA ILE A 38 -12.78 8.51 3.82
C ILE A 38 -13.68 9.38 2.95
N THR A 39 -14.93 8.97 2.75
CA THR A 39 -15.92 9.75 1.99
C THR A 39 -16.67 10.80 2.82
N SER A 40 -16.41 10.87 4.12
CA SER A 40 -17.01 11.86 5.02
C SER A 40 -16.40 13.24 4.83
N VAL A 41 -17.13 14.29 5.23
CA VAL A 41 -16.61 15.66 5.18
C VAL A 41 -15.85 15.94 6.46
N ALA A 42 -14.53 16.07 6.36
CA ALA A 42 -13.68 16.49 7.46
C ALA A 42 -13.64 18.03 7.55
N LYS A 43 -13.98 18.60 8.71
CA LYS A 43 -13.90 20.05 8.96
C LYS A 43 -12.52 20.53 9.41
N MET A 44 -11.56 19.62 9.47
CA MET A 44 -10.19 19.84 9.90
C MET A 44 -9.33 20.49 8.81
N ASP A 45 -8.45 21.41 9.20
CA ASP A 45 -7.37 21.89 8.34
C ASP A 45 -6.21 20.88 8.31
N LYS A 46 -5.17 21.14 7.50
CA LYS A 46 -4.03 20.23 7.29
C LYS A 46 -3.45 19.68 8.59
N VAL A 47 -3.11 20.56 9.54
CA VAL A 47 -2.35 20.15 10.72
C VAL A 47 -3.19 19.24 11.61
N PRO A 48 -4.43 19.61 11.99
CA PRO A 48 -5.38 18.68 12.63
C PRO A 48 -5.56 17.36 11.89
N LEU A 49 -5.80 17.38 10.56
CA LEU A 49 -5.92 16.15 9.77
C LEU A 49 -4.69 15.26 9.94
N LYS A 50 -3.50 15.82 9.79
CA LYS A 50 -2.24 15.09 9.95
C LYS A 50 -2.05 14.49 11.34
N ILE A 51 -2.43 15.20 12.41
CA ILE A 51 -2.35 14.65 13.76
C ILE A 51 -3.35 13.51 13.93
N PHE A 52 -4.57 13.66 13.40
CA PHE A 52 -5.57 12.60 13.41
C PHE A 52 -5.05 11.34 12.68
N GLU A 53 -4.52 11.49 11.46
CA GLU A 53 -3.95 10.37 10.70
C GLU A 53 -2.78 9.69 11.41
N LEU A 54 -1.90 10.48 12.04
CA LEU A 54 -0.81 9.96 12.86
C LEU A 54 -1.36 9.15 14.05
N ALA A 55 -2.40 9.63 14.73
CA ALA A 55 -3.02 8.92 15.83
C ALA A 55 -3.70 7.62 15.37
N VAL A 56 -4.39 7.62 14.23
CA VAL A 56 -5.00 6.42 13.64
C VAL A 56 -3.92 5.40 13.28
N SER A 57 -2.75 5.84 12.80
CA SER A 57 -1.62 4.94 12.48
C SER A 57 -1.07 4.15 13.69
N CYS A 58 -1.40 4.57 14.92
CA CYS A 58 -1.02 3.87 16.15
C CYS A 58 -2.01 2.78 16.57
N ILE A 59 -3.14 2.64 15.87
CA ILE A 59 -4.14 1.62 16.16
C ILE A 59 -3.64 0.28 15.61
N ASP A 60 -3.47 -0.70 16.52
CA ASP A 60 -3.26 -2.10 16.16
C ASP A 60 -4.63 -2.77 16.03
N THR A 61 -5.09 -3.00 14.79
CA THR A 61 -6.44 -3.55 14.52
C THR A 61 -6.61 -4.99 14.98
N GLU A 62 -5.51 -5.70 15.26
CA GLU A 62 -5.53 -7.08 15.76
C GLU A 62 -5.65 -7.16 17.29
N LYS A 63 -5.48 -6.03 17.99
CA LYS A 63 -5.53 -5.96 19.46
C LYS A 63 -6.62 -5.00 19.93
N PRO A 64 -7.40 -5.38 20.95
CA PRO A 64 -8.37 -4.45 21.53
C PRO A 64 -7.63 -3.24 22.15
N LEU A 65 -8.11 -2.04 21.84
CA LEU A 65 -7.63 -0.81 22.46
C LEU A 65 -8.21 -0.70 23.87
N GLU A 66 -7.35 -0.59 24.87
CA GLU A 66 -7.77 -0.22 26.23
C GLU A 66 -8.31 1.21 26.21
N ASP A 67 -9.59 1.36 26.56
CA ASP A 67 -10.27 2.65 26.68
C ASP A 67 -10.14 3.53 25.41
N ASN A 68 -10.14 2.91 24.22
CA ASN A 68 -10.01 3.58 22.92
C ASN A 68 -8.84 4.57 22.84
N THR A 69 -7.77 4.32 23.60
CA THR A 69 -6.66 5.27 23.75
C THR A 69 -5.41 4.78 23.05
N VAL A 70 -4.84 5.65 22.21
CA VAL A 70 -3.52 5.46 21.61
C VAL A 70 -2.49 6.35 22.29
N TYR A 71 -1.23 5.94 22.18
CA TYR A 71 -0.09 6.65 22.73
C TYR A 71 0.88 7.03 21.63
N LEU A 72 1.36 8.26 21.69
CA LEU A 72 2.34 8.85 20.78
C LEU A 72 3.44 9.49 21.62
N SER A 73 4.66 9.59 21.08
CA SER A 73 5.69 10.42 21.72
C SER A 73 5.71 11.83 21.13
N LYS A 74 6.06 12.86 21.93
CA LYS A 74 6.22 14.22 21.39
C LYS A 74 7.37 14.26 20.40
N THR A 75 8.43 13.50 20.66
CA THR A 75 9.55 13.33 19.73
C THR A 75 9.08 12.85 18.35
N GLU A 76 8.22 11.82 18.32
CA GLU A 76 7.64 11.27 17.10
C GLU A 76 6.77 12.31 16.38
N LEU A 77 5.91 13.01 17.12
CA LEU A 77 5.06 14.06 16.57
C LEU A 77 5.88 15.21 15.99
N PHE A 78 6.90 15.70 16.69
CA PHE A 78 7.77 16.77 16.18
C PHE A 78 8.54 16.34 14.93
N ALA A 79 9.01 15.10 14.89
CA ALA A 79 9.67 14.54 13.72
C ALA A 79 8.71 14.45 12.52
N PHE A 80 7.47 14.00 12.74
CA PHE A 80 6.43 13.92 11.72
C PHE A 80 6.09 15.27 11.08
N PHE A 81 6.12 16.36 11.87
CA PHE A 81 5.90 17.72 11.36
C PHE A 81 7.19 18.44 10.93
N LYS A 82 8.36 17.81 11.02
CA LYS A 82 9.68 18.41 10.75
C LYS A 82 9.89 19.72 11.53
N VAL A 83 9.52 19.75 12.82
CA VAL A 83 9.61 20.92 13.69
C VAL A 83 10.79 20.79 14.64
N ASP A 84 11.78 21.68 14.52
CA ASP A 84 13.00 21.71 15.34
C ASP A 84 13.20 23.02 16.12
N ASP A 85 12.26 23.96 16.00
CA ASP A 85 12.38 25.30 16.60
C ASP A 85 12.15 25.35 18.12
N SER A 86 12.61 26.44 18.76
CA SER A 86 12.48 26.66 20.21
C SER A 86 11.02 26.85 20.68
N ASN A 87 10.10 27.20 19.77
CA ASN A 87 8.68 27.43 20.03
C ASN A 87 7.81 26.17 19.82
N LYS A 88 8.43 25.03 19.47
CA LYS A 88 7.73 23.77 19.15
C LYS A 88 6.70 23.35 20.20
N HIS A 89 6.98 23.57 21.49
CA HIS A 89 6.05 23.21 22.56
C HIS A 89 4.80 24.09 22.61
N SER A 90 4.92 25.39 22.29
CA SER A 90 3.76 26.28 22.22
C SER A 90 2.91 25.94 20.99
N ARG A 91 3.56 25.73 19.83
CA ARG A 91 2.90 25.33 18.59
C ARG A 91 2.20 23.99 18.73
N PHE A 92 2.78 23.05 19.49
CA PHE A 92 2.15 21.79 19.83
C PHE A 92 0.85 21.98 20.62
N LYS A 93 0.88 22.79 21.68
CA LYS A 93 -0.32 23.06 22.50
C LYS A 93 -1.43 23.67 21.65
N GLU A 94 -1.08 24.61 20.79
CA GLU A 94 -2.00 25.21 19.82
C GLU A 94 -2.56 24.16 18.87
N ALA A 95 -1.71 23.35 18.23
CA ALA A 95 -2.11 22.33 17.27
C ALA A 95 -3.05 21.28 17.88
N ILE A 96 -2.80 20.81 19.11
CA ILE A 96 -3.70 19.89 19.81
C ILE A 96 -5.02 20.56 20.17
N THR A 97 -5.01 21.84 20.54
CA THR A 97 -6.23 22.59 20.83
C THR A 97 -7.06 22.77 19.56
N THR A 98 -6.44 23.20 18.47
CA THR A 98 -7.07 23.34 17.15
C THR A 98 -7.59 22.02 16.62
N LEU A 99 -6.86 20.92 16.86
CA LEU A 99 -7.32 19.57 16.55
C LEU A 99 -8.68 19.31 17.19
N HIS A 100 -8.81 19.45 18.51
CA HIS A 100 -10.09 19.24 19.19
C HIS A 100 -11.19 20.20 18.72
N GLN A 101 -10.87 21.46 18.45
CA GLN A 101 -11.83 22.46 17.97
C GLN A 101 -12.39 22.16 16.57
N GLN A 102 -11.56 21.59 15.69
CA GLN A 102 -11.93 21.32 14.29
C GLN A 102 -12.29 19.85 14.05
N SER A 103 -12.12 18.99 15.05
CA SER A 103 -12.37 17.55 14.97
C SER A 103 -13.86 17.26 14.85
N VAL A 104 -14.37 17.40 13.63
CA VAL A 104 -15.74 17.12 13.24
C VAL A 104 -15.74 16.43 11.89
N PHE A 105 -16.42 15.29 11.82
CA PHE A 105 -16.73 14.58 10.59
C PHE A 105 -18.24 14.58 10.36
N GLU A 106 -18.65 14.94 9.15
CA GLU A 106 -20.02 14.72 8.67
C GLU A 106 -20.03 13.42 7.86
N VAL A 107 -20.43 12.33 8.51
CA VAL A 107 -20.47 10.99 7.93
C VAL A 107 -21.82 10.77 7.26
N ARG A 108 -21.77 10.13 6.08
CA ARG A 108 -22.95 9.77 5.30
C ARG A 108 -22.89 8.28 5.00
N GLU A 109 -23.84 7.54 5.54
CA GLU A 109 -23.90 6.08 5.37
C GLU A 109 -25.13 5.69 4.56
N MET A 110 -25.01 4.70 3.70
CA MET A 110 -26.16 4.11 3.02
C MET A 110 -26.84 3.11 3.95
N ASN A 111 -28.11 3.33 4.25
CA ASN A 111 -28.94 2.33 4.89
C ASN A 111 -29.52 1.40 3.81
N ASP A 112 -28.89 0.24 3.62
CA ASP A 112 -29.24 -0.72 2.57
C ASP A 112 -30.71 -1.18 2.65
N HIS A 113 -31.27 -1.30 3.86
CA HIS A 113 -32.67 -1.69 4.05
C HIS A 113 -33.67 -0.63 3.61
N ARG A 114 -33.32 0.65 3.77
CA ARG A 114 -34.21 1.78 3.48
C ARG A 114 -33.91 2.46 2.14
N ASN A 115 -32.82 2.08 1.49
CA ASN A 115 -32.28 2.73 0.29
C ASN A 115 -32.20 4.26 0.43
N LYS A 116 -31.79 4.71 1.63
CA LYS A 116 -31.70 6.12 2.03
C LYS A 116 -30.40 6.34 2.78
N PHE A 117 -29.91 7.56 2.73
CA PHE A 117 -28.73 7.96 3.47
C PHE A 117 -29.07 8.39 4.89
N GLU A 118 -28.27 7.91 5.84
CA GLU A 118 -28.21 8.37 7.21
C GLU A 118 -27.03 9.34 7.37
N TYR A 119 -27.26 10.43 8.08
CA TYR A 119 -26.28 11.50 8.25
C TYR A 119 -25.95 11.64 9.73
N GLN A 120 -24.66 11.62 10.04
CA GLN A 120 -24.16 11.74 11.41
C GLN A 120 -23.10 12.83 11.45
N VAL A 121 -23.12 13.62 12.52
CA VAL A 121 -22.04 14.56 12.84
C VAL A 121 -21.34 14.03 14.07
N ILE A 122 -20.08 13.64 13.92
CA ILE A 122 -19.31 13.01 14.99
C ILE A 122 -18.04 13.79 15.28
N SER A 123 -17.69 13.87 16.56
CA SER A 123 -16.36 14.28 17.00
C SER A 123 -15.52 13.03 17.23
N PRO A 124 -14.37 12.87 16.56
CA PRO A 124 -13.55 11.66 16.66
C PRO A 124 -12.75 11.56 17.96
N LEU A 125 -12.48 12.67 18.65
CA LEU A 125 -11.60 12.70 19.82
C LEU A 125 -12.38 13.07 21.07
N GLU A 126 -12.19 12.30 22.13
CA GLU A 126 -12.76 12.57 23.45
C GLU A 126 -11.79 13.42 24.28
N LYS A 127 -10.52 13.03 24.30
CA LYS A 127 -9.52 13.62 25.19
C LYS A 127 -8.12 13.45 24.64
N THR A 128 -7.30 14.47 24.81
CA THR A 128 -5.84 14.35 24.66
C THR A 128 -5.16 14.76 25.95
N THR A 129 -4.23 13.95 26.44
CA THR A 129 -3.43 14.29 27.63
C THR A 129 -1.94 14.28 27.34
N TRP A 130 -1.25 15.25 27.90
CA TRP A 130 0.19 15.36 27.90
C TRP A 130 0.60 16.09 29.18
N ASN A 131 1.87 15.97 29.55
CA ASN A 131 2.44 16.70 30.68
C ASN A 131 3.86 17.17 30.32
N ASP A 132 4.47 18.05 31.10
CA ASP A 132 5.79 18.62 30.76
C ASP A 132 6.96 17.68 31.07
N TYR A 133 6.74 16.64 31.89
CA TYR A 133 7.78 15.75 32.41
C TYR A 133 7.89 14.38 31.70
N SER A 134 6.95 14.05 30.81
CA SER A 134 6.93 12.81 30.01
C SER A 134 6.93 13.14 28.52
N ASP A 135 7.54 12.28 27.71
CA ASP A 135 7.44 12.35 26.25
C ASP A 135 6.10 11.82 25.73
N ILE A 136 5.23 11.27 26.59
CA ILE A 136 4.01 10.60 26.17
C ILE A 136 2.85 11.58 25.99
N ILE A 137 2.16 11.43 24.86
CA ILE A 137 0.86 12.02 24.56
C ILE A 137 -0.15 10.87 24.46
N SER A 138 -1.26 10.95 25.19
CA SER A 138 -2.38 10.02 25.03
C SER A 138 -3.49 10.68 24.23
N ILE A 139 -4.08 9.97 23.28
CA ILE A 139 -5.25 10.42 22.51
C ILE A 139 -6.33 9.36 22.65
N THR A 140 -7.47 9.74 23.23
CA THR A 140 -8.64 8.90 23.44
C THR A 140 -9.65 9.21 22.34
N PHE A 141 -9.99 8.19 21.54
CA PHE A 141 -11.02 8.27 20.52
C PHE A 141 -12.42 8.09 21.11
N THR A 142 -13.40 8.80 20.55
CA THR A 142 -14.79 8.62 20.95
C THR A 142 -15.34 7.28 20.48
N LYS A 143 -16.34 6.75 21.19
CA LYS A 143 -17.02 5.49 20.79
C LYS A 143 -17.67 5.58 19.40
N SER A 144 -18.03 6.77 18.94
CA SER A 144 -18.68 6.97 17.63
C SER A 144 -17.72 6.85 16.46
N ILE A 145 -16.43 7.17 16.62
CA ILE A 145 -15.45 7.00 15.52
C ILE A 145 -14.88 5.59 15.45
N MET A 146 -14.84 4.86 16.57
CA MET A 146 -14.21 3.54 16.67
C MET A 146 -14.65 2.54 15.59
N PRO A 147 -15.95 2.38 15.27
CA PRO A 147 -16.37 1.45 14.22
C PRO A 147 -15.67 1.69 12.87
N TYR A 148 -15.36 2.95 12.54
CA TYR A 148 -14.66 3.31 11.31
C TYR A 148 -13.15 3.07 11.35
N LEU A 149 -12.57 2.82 12.52
CA LEU A 149 -11.13 2.66 12.73
C LEU A 149 -10.73 1.21 13.06
N ILE A 150 -11.64 0.40 13.64
CA ILE A 150 -11.34 -0.97 14.05
C ILE A 150 -12.25 -2.03 13.42
N GLU A 151 -13.51 -1.73 13.07
CA GLU A 151 -14.44 -2.71 12.49
C GLU A 151 -14.31 -2.81 10.96
N LEU A 152 -13.07 -3.03 10.52
CA LEU A 152 -12.64 -2.93 9.14
C LEU A 152 -12.90 -4.26 8.40
N LYS A 153 -14.17 -4.53 8.07
CA LYS A 153 -14.60 -5.73 7.32
C LYS A 153 -14.19 -5.66 5.84
N GLU A 154 -15.10 -5.70 4.88
CA GLU A 154 -14.73 -5.69 3.44
C GLU A 154 -14.60 -4.27 2.85
N LYS A 155 -14.93 -3.22 3.61
CA LYS A 155 -15.02 -1.83 3.13
C LYS A 155 -14.00 -0.90 3.82
N PHE A 156 -12.73 -1.23 3.73
CA PHE A 156 -11.65 -0.37 4.24
C PHE A 156 -10.66 0.02 3.15
N THR A 157 -9.89 1.04 3.45
CA THR A 157 -8.75 1.49 2.66
C THR A 157 -7.51 1.50 3.51
N GLN A 158 -6.38 1.20 2.88
CA GLN A 158 -5.04 1.25 3.48
C GLN A 158 -4.17 2.19 2.67
N TYR A 159 -3.42 3.05 3.35
CA TYR A 159 -2.46 3.94 2.71
C TYR A 159 -1.27 4.21 3.62
N ALA A 160 -0.16 4.68 3.03
CA ALA A 160 1.08 4.92 3.77
C ALA A 160 1.00 6.25 4.53
N LEU A 161 1.38 6.24 5.81
CA LEU A 161 1.48 7.46 6.61
C LEU A 161 2.54 8.42 6.03
N SER A 162 3.61 7.88 5.45
CA SER A 162 4.67 8.65 4.78
C SER A 162 4.14 9.55 3.67
N ASP A 163 3.15 9.08 2.91
CA ASP A 163 2.56 9.85 1.82
C ASP A 163 1.81 11.07 2.37
N ILE A 164 1.04 10.88 3.45
CA ILE A 164 0.33 11.98 4.12
C ILE A 164 1.31 12.99 4.72
N MET A 165 2.41 12.51 5.29
CA MET A 165 3.42 13.34 5.97
C MET A 165 3.96 14.45 5.07
N GLU A 166 4.13 14.19 3.77
CA GLU A 166 4.69 15.16 2.82
C GLU A 166 3.65 16.13 2.23
N LEU A 167 2.35 15.85 2.32
CA LEU A 167 1.29 16.69 1.73
C LEU A 167 1.03 17.96 2.55
N ASN A 168 1.14 19.15 1.95
CA ASN A 168 0.99 20.45 2.59
C ASN A 168 -0.31 21.20 2.32
N SER A 169 -1.23 20.63 1.54
CA SER A 169 -2.60 21.11 1.39
C SER A 169 -3.62 20.13 1.96
N LYS A 170 -4.64 20.64 2.67
CA LYS A 170 -5.76 19.81 3.16
C LYS A 170 -6.48 19.09 2.03
N TYR A 171 -6.58 19.74 0.86
CA TYR A 171 -7.22 19.17 -0.32
C TYR A 171 -6.41 18.02 -0.91
N SER A 172 -5.08 18.09 -0.84
CA SER A 172 -4.21 16.98 -1.26
C SER A 172 -4.42 15.76 -0.38
N ILE A 173 -4.52 15.95 0.94
CA ILE A 173 -4.79 14.86 1.89
C ILE A 173 -6.15 14.20 1.59
N ILE A 174 -7.21 15.01 1.49
CA ILE A 174 -8.57 14.52 1.19
C ILE A 174 -8.61 13.77 -0.14
N LEU A 175 -8.05 14.34 -1.21
CA LEU A 175 -8.02 13.69 -2.52
C LEU A 175 -7.18 12.42 -2.51
N TYR A 176 -5.99 12.45 -1.89
CA TYR A 176 -5.14 11.27 -1.80
C TYR A 176 -5.84 10.10 -1.10
N LYS A 177 -6.54 10.35 0.01
CA LYS A 177 -7.33 9.33 0.71
C LYS A 177 -8.41 8.73 -0.19
N TRP A 178 -9.17 9.59 -0.88
CA TRP A 178 -10.21 9.13 -1.80
C TRP A 178 -9.66 8.37 -3.02
N LEU A 179 -8.53 8.80 -3.57
CA LEU A 179 -7.84 8.12 -4.67
C LEU A 179 -7.29 6.76 -4.21
N SER A 180 -6.71 6.69 -3.00
CA SER A 180 -6.26 5.43 -2.39
C SER A 180 -7.41 4.45 -2.20
N MET A 181 -8.58 4.92 -1.75
CA MET A 181 -9.78 4.09 -1.60
C MET A 181 -10.21 3.43 -2.93
N ASN A 182 -10.16 4.18 -4.03
CA ASN A 182 -10.48 3.64 -5.34
C ASN A 182 -9.38 2.69 -5.83
N TYR A 183 -8.12 3.09 -5.73
CA TYR A 183 -7.01 2.29 -6.23
C TYR A 183 -6.81 0.97 -5.46
N ASN A 184 -7.06 0.94 -4.14
CA ASN A 184 -7.03 -0.30 -3.37
C ASN A 184 -8.08 -1.30 -3.85
N GLN A 185 -9.27 -0.83 -4.26
CA GLN A 185 -10.25 -1.70 -4.90
C GLN A 185 -9.74 -2.21 -6.24
N TYR A 186 -9.11 -1.36 -7.06
CA TYR A 186 -8.47 -1.81 -8.29
C TYR A 186 -7.46 -2.93 -8.03
N GLU A 187 -6.53 -2.75 -7.09
CA GLU A 187 -5.53 -3.78 -6.75
C GLU A 187 -6.18 -5.09 -6.25
N HIS A 188 -7.18 -4.98 -5.36
CA HIS A 188 -7.89 -6.15 -4.82
C HIS A 188 -8.59 -6.97 -5.91
N TYR A 189 -9.40 -6.32 -6.74
CA TYR A 189 -10.21 -7.01 -7.74
C TYR A 189 -9.44 -7.38 -9.01
N SER A 190 -8.31 -6.73 -9.28
CA SER A 190 -7.38 -7.15 -10.33
C SER A 190 -6.73 -8.51 -10.03
N VAL A 191 -6.49 -8.82 -8.74
CA VAL A 191 -5.86 -10.07 -8.31
C VAL A 191 -6.91 -11.15 -7.97
N LYS A 192 -7.92 -10.80 -7.17
CA LYS A 192 -8.96 -11.75 -6.70
C LYS A 192 -9.92 -12.18 -7.82
N GLY A 193 -10.12 -11.33 -8.83
CA GLY A 193 -11.15 -11.53 -9.85
C GLY A 193 -12.57 -11.28 -9.31
N GLY A 194 -13.59 -11.78 -10.02
CA GLY A 194 -15.01 -11.65 -9.62
C GLY A 194 -15.73 -10.40 -10.12
N ARG A 195 -15.05 -9.54 -10.90
CA ARG A 195 -15.65 -8.39 -11.59
C ARG A 195 -15.27 -8.37 -13.05
N ARG A 196 -16.10 -7.74 -13.89
CA ARG A 196 -15.77 -7.52 -15.31
C ARG A 196 -14.57 -6.58 -15.42
N ALA A 197 -13.70 -6.80 -16.42
CA ALA A 197 -12.51 -5.98 -16.63
C ALA A 197 -12.82 -4.47 -16.69
N GLU A 198 -13.90 -4.10 -17.38
CA GLU A 198 -14.39 -2.72 -17.44
C GLU A 198 -14.72 -2.14 -16.05
N GLN A 199 -15.36 -2.92 -15.18
CA GLN A 199 -15.67 -2.50 -13.81
C GLN A 199 -14.40 -2.35 -12.97
N VAL A 200 -13.42 -3.23 -13.14
CA VAL A 200 -12.13 -3.11 -12.45
C VAL A 200 -11.43 -1.82 -12.88
N GLU A 201 -11.45 -1.50 -14.16
CA GLU A 201 -10.82 -0.30 -14.71
C GLU A 201 -11.49 1.00 -14.22
N THR A 202 -12.78 0.98 -13.85
CA THR A 202 -13.43 2.14 -13.20
C THR A 202 -12.83 2.49 -11.84
N TYR A 203 -12.22 1.54 -11.13
CA TYR A 203 -11.53 1.83 -9.86
C TYR A 203 -10.15 2.46 -10.07
N ARG A 204 -9.52 2.16 -11.22
CA ARG A 204 -8.28 2.83 -11.64
C ARG A 204 -8.55 4.22 -12.21
N ASN A 205 -9.73 4.39 -12.81
CA ASN A 205 -10.17 5.65 -13.42
C ASN A 205 -11.48 6.17 -12.79
N PRO A 206 -11.50 6.49 -11.50
CA PRO A 206 -12.73 6.80 -10.80
C PRO A 206 -13.29 8.15 -11.24
N SER A 207 -14.60 8.19 -11.45
CA SER A 207 -15.36 9.40 -11.76
C SER A 207 -16.07 9.93 -10.52
N ILE A 208 -15.98 11.23 -10.27
CA ILE A 208 -16.72 11.91 -9.20
C ILE A 208 -17.51 13.10 -9.78
N LYS A 209 -18.77 13.25 -9.36
CA LYS A 209 -19.56 14.41 -9.76
C LYS A 209 -18.99 15.68 -9.14
N MET A 210 -19.11 16.80 -9.85
CA MET A 210 -18.67 18.11 -9.38
C MET A 210 -19.34 18.49 -8.04
N SER A 211 -20.61 18.12 -7.84
CA SER A 211 -21.31 18.32 -6.57
C SER A 211 -20.72 17.49 -5.43
N GLU A 212 -20.42 16.21 -5.68
CA GLU A 212 -19.86 15.29 -4.68
C GLU A 212 -18.43 15.68 -4.32
N LEU A 213 -17.62 16.08 -5.30
CA LEU A 213 -16.26 16.58 -5.07
C LEU A 213 -16.26 17.86 -4.22
N ARG A 214 -17.23 18.76 -4.43
CA ARG A 214 -17.39 19.96 -3.59
C ARG A 214 -17.80 19.63 -2.17
N THR A 215 -18.68 18.65 -1.98
CA THR A 215 -19.03 18.17 -0.64
C THR A 215 -17.83 17.53 0.04
N LEU A 216 -17.14 16.59 -0.63
CA LEU A 216 -15.97 15.88 -0.10
C LEU A 216 -14.87 16.82 0.37
N THR A 217 -14.64 17.91 -0.36
CA THR A 217 -13.60 18.90 -0.05
C THR A 217 -14.09 20.05 0.83
N ASP A 218 -15.34 20.03 1.28
CA ASP A 218 -15.99 21.11 2.02
C ASP A 218 -15.94 22.49 1.31
N THR A 219 -16.08 22.47 -0.01
CA THR A 219 -15.98 23.67 -0.87
C THR A 219 -17.28 23.99 -1.60
N VAL A 220 -18.42 23.56 -1.06
CA VAL A 220 -19.75 23.86 -1.63
C VAL A 220 -19.95 25.38 -1.78
N ASN A 221 -19.51 26.15 -0.79
CA ASN A 221 -19.64 27.60 -0.77
C ASN A 221 -18.34 28.35 -1.11
N GLU A 222 -17.25 27.63 -1.34
CA GLU A 222 -15.92 28.16 -1.66
C GLU A 222 -15.60 28.01 -3.15
N TYR A 223 -14.59 28.75 -3.64
CA TYR A 223 -14.11 28.67 -5.02
C TYR A 223 -15.25 28.65 -6.05
N LYS A 224 -16.15 29.64 -5.93
CA LYS A 224 -17.37 29.72 -6.76
C LYS A 224 -17.06 29.78 -8.25
N ARG A 225 -15.93 30.41 -8.62
CA ARG A 225 -15.44 30.40 -10.00
C ARG A 225 -14.76 29.06 -10.31
N SER A 226 -15.08 28.47 -11.46
CA SER A 226 -14.58 27.15 -11.86
C SER A 226 -13.07 27.11 -12.05
N ASP A 227 -12.46 28.19 -12.53
CA ASP A 227 -11.00 28.33 -12.67
C ASP A 227 -10.30 28.29 -11.31
N HIS A 228 -10.83 29.00 -10.32
CA HIS A 228 -10.30 28.96 -8.96
C HIS A 228 -10.45 27.57 -8.35
N PHE A 229 -11.61 26.94 -8.51
CA PHE A 229 -11.82 25.56 -8.03
C PHE A 229 -10.80 24.61 -8.65
N GLU A 230 -10.63 24.67 -9.98
CA GLU A 230 -9.67 23.82 -10.69
C GLU A 230 -8.23 24.05 -10.21
N ILE A 231 -7.82 25.29 -9.97
CA ILE A 231 -6.46 25.60 -9.50
C ILE A 231 -6.23 25.05 -8.08
N TRP A 232 -7.14 25.37 -7.15
CA TRP A 232 -6.91 25.15 -5.72
C TRP A 232 -7.30 23.76 -5.24
N ILE A 233 -8.26 23.12 -5.91
CA ILE A 233 -8.82 21.82 -5.50
C ILE A 233 -8.31 20.68 -6.39
N LEU A 234 -7.95 20.93 -7.65
CA LEU A 234 -7.45 19.89 -8.55
C LEU A 234 -5.97 20.04 -8.87
N LYS A 235 -5.55 21.13 -9.53
CA LYS A 235 -4.18 21.26 -10.04
C LYS A 235 -3.13 21.25 -8.94
N LYS A 236 -3.20 22.18 -7.98
CA LYS A 236 -2.20 22.25 -6.90
C LYS A 236 -2.19 20.97 -6.05
N PRO A 237 -3.35 20.41 -5.65
CA PRO A 237 -3.35 19.16 -4.90
C PRO A 237 -2.77 17.97 -5.67
N LEU A 238 -3.10 17.81 -6.95
CA LEU A 238 -2.56 16.72 -7.77
C LEU A 238 -1.07 16.90 -8.08
N GLU A 239 -0.60 18.13 -8.29
CA GLU A 239 0.84 18.43 -8.40
C GLU A 239 1.59 17.95 -7.15
N GLU A 240 1.04 18.24 -5.97
CA GLU A 240 1.62 17.82 -4.70
C GLU A 240 1.59 16.29 -4.52
N ILE A 241 0.45 15.65 -4.81
CA ILE A 241 0.32 14.18 -4.77
C ILE A 241 1.34 13.53 -5.72
N ASN A 242 1.45 14.04 -6.94
CA ASN A 242 2.38 13.54 -7.96
C ASN A 242 3.85 13.80 -7.60
N ALA A 243 4.17 14.81 -6.79
CA ALA A 243 5.52 15.06 -6.34
C ALA A 243 5.90 14.17 -5.14
N HIS A 244 4.97 13.97 -4.22
CA HIS A 244 5.30 13.52 -2.86
C HIS A 244 4.74 12.16 -2.44
N THR A 245 3.93 11.51 -3.27
CA THR A 245 3.33 10.21 -2.93
C THR A 245 3.70 9.13 -3.94
N HIS A 246 3.22 7.90 -3.71
CA HIS A 246 3.38 6.78 -4.63
C HIS A 246 2.51 6.85 -5.88
N PHE A 247 1.63 7.84 -6.01
CA PHE A 247 0.75 7.98 -7.17
C PHE A 247 1.24 9.01 -8.18
N ASN A 248 0.98 8.71 -9.45
CA ASN A 248 0.85 9.65 -10.54
C ASN A 248 -0.64 9.71 -10.91
N VAL A 249 -1.18 10.91 -10.91
CA VAL A 249 -2.60 11.16 -11.09
C VAL A 249 -2.78 12.27 -12.12
N THR A 250 -3.60 11.98 -13.12
CA THR A 250 -4.10 12.99 -14.06
C THR A 250 -5.62 13.02 -13.98
N TYR A 251 -6.25 14.00 -14.63
CA TYR A 251 -7.70 14.07 -14.65
C TYR A 251 -8.24 14.65 -15.95
N GLU A 252 -9.46 14.24 -16.28
CA GLU A 252 -10.25 14.75 -17.38
C GLU A 252 -11.57 15.34 -16.88
N LYS A 253 -12.10 16.30 -17.63
CA LYS A 253 -13.35 17.01 -17.31
C LYS A 253 -14.47 16.51 -18.23
N ILE A 254 -15.48 15.86 -17.66
CA ILE A 254 -16.69 15.50 -18.38
C ILE A 254 -17.65 16.68 -18.35
N LYS A 255 -17.97 17.23 -19.51
CA LYS A 255 -18.88 18.37 -19.64
C LYS A 255 -20.29 17.92 -19.95
N LYS A 256 -21.27 18.64 -19.40
CA LYS A 256 -22.67 18.57 -19.79
C LYS A 256 -23.11 19.97 -20.21
N GLY A 257 -23.13 20.21 -21.51
CA GLY A 257 -23.26 21.55 -22.07
C GLY A 257 -22.04 22.42 -21.74
N ARG A 258 -22.26 23.58 -21.11
CA ARG A 258 -21.18 24.52 -20.74
C ARG A 258 -20.54 24.23 -19.37
N SER A 259 -21.24 23.48 -18.51
CA SER A 259 -20.77 23.14 -17.16
C SER A 259 -19.98 21.84 -17.15
N ILE A 260 -19.01 21.76 -16.23
CA ILE A 260 -18.34 20.50 -15.88
C ILE A 260 -19.31 19.71 -14.99
N ASP A 261 -19.66 18.52 -15.42
CA ASP A 261 -20.54 17.61 -14.70
C ASP A 261 -19.75 16.75 -13.71
N SER A 262 -18.67 16.14 -14.20
CA SER A 262 -17.86 15.17 -13.44
C SER A 262 -16.37 15.30 -13.77
N ILE A 263 -15.53 14.86 -12.84
CA ILE A 263 -14.08 14.71 -13.01
C ILE A 263 -13.77 13.22 -13.03
N VAL A 264 -13.01 12.78 -14.04
CA VAL A 264 -12.47 11.42 -14.11
C VAL A 264 -10.99 11.53 -13.76
N PHE A 265 -10.54 10.82 -12.73
CA PHE A 265 -9.13 10.72 -12.42
C PHE A 265 -8.53 9.51 -13.13
N HIS A 266 -7.23 9.55 -13.42
CA HIS A 266 -6.47 8.40 -13.92
C HIS A 266 -5.31 8.16 -12.99
N ILE A 267 -5.31 7.00 -12.32
CA ILE A 267 -4.37 6.69 -11.25
C ILE A 267 -3.34 5.67 -11.75
N GLU A 268 -2.07 5.99 -11.57
CA GLU A 268 -0.96 5.07 -11.77
C GLU A 268 -0.07 5.03 -10.53
N LYS A 269 0.33 3.84 -10.11
CA LYS A 269 1.32 3.68 -9.04
C LYS A 269 2.72 3.80 -9.62
N LYS A 270 3.53 4.70 -9.06
CA LYS A 270 4.94 4.83 -9.41
C LYS A 270 5.64 3.51 -9.14
N ARG A 271 6.53 3.11 -10.06
CA ARG A 271 7.47 2.03 -9.80
C ARG A 271 8.46 2.51 -8.75
N MET A 272 8.19 2.20 -7.50
CA MET A 272 9.25 2.16 -6.51
C MET A 272 10.09 0.92 -6.79
N ALA A 273 11.42 1.02 -6.68
CA ALA A 273 12.17 -0.17 -6.29
C ALA A 273 11.55 -0.62 -4.96
N ASP A 274 11.10 -1.87 -4.86
CA ASP A 274 10.44 -2.36 -3.64
C ASP A 274 11.26 -1.92 -2.43
N ASP A 275 10.74 -0.95 -1.66
CA ASP A 275 11.36 -0.62 -0.40
C ASP A 275 11.01 -1.74 0.58
N ASN A 276 11.74 -2.84 0.46
CA ASN A 276 11.66 -3.99 1.34
C ASN A 276 12.26 -3.67 2.73
N SER A 277 12.55 -2.40 3.04
CA SER A 277 13.09 -1.97 4.34
C SER A 277 12.20 -2.37 5.52
N TYR A 278 10.88 -2.46 5.33
CA TYR A 278 9.95 -2.93 6.38
C TYR A 278 9.96 -4.45 6.56
N LYS A 279 10.31 -5.22 5.51
CA LYS A 279 10.47 -6.68 5.60
C LYS A 279 11.81 -7.10 6.21
N LEU A 280 12.76 -6.16 6.37
CA LEU A 280 14.08 -6.46 6.91
C LEU A 280 14.05 -6.82 8.41
N GLY A 281 13.02 -6.41 9.15
CA GLY A 281 12.86 -6.70 10.59
C GLY A 281 11.81 -7.76 10.94
N ASP A 282 11.09 -8.29 9.93
CA ASP A 282 10.05 -9.31 10.12
C ASP A 282 10.71 -10.70 10.21
N LYS A 283 10.60 -11.34 11.37
CA LYS A 283 11.23 -12.64 11.66
C LYS A 283 10.68 -13.74 10.76
N ASP A 284 9.38 -13.72 10.47
CA ASP A 284 8.74 -14.71 9.60
C ASP A 284 9.19 -14.53 8.14
N TYR A 285 9.42 -13.29 7.70
CA TYR A 285 10.00 -13.00 6.39
C TYR A 285 11.47 -13.40 6.30
N GLN A 286 12.27 -13.20 7.35
CA GLN A 286 13.67 -13.63 7.36
C GLN A 286 13.78 -15.15 7.36
N GLU A 287 12.94 -15.84 8.13
CA GLU A 287 12.85 -17.30 8.10
C GLU A 287 12.35 -17.80 6.75
N ASP A 288 11.36 -17.16 6.13
CA ASP A 288 10.88 -17.53 4.80
C ASP A 288 11.90 -17.26 3.69
N LYS A 289 12.64 -16.14 3.78
CA LYS A 289 13.73 -15.80 2.87
C LYS A 289 14.92 -16.75 3.06
N ALA A 290 15.26 -17.11 4.29
CA ALA A 290 16.30 -18.10 4.59
C ALA A 290 15.90 -19.48 4.08
N ARG A 291 14.66 -19.93 4.30
CA ARG A 291 14.12 -21.18 3.73
C ARG A 291 14.14 -21.17 2.21
N LYS A 292 13.75 -20.05 1.57
CA LYS A 292 13.81 -19.89 0.11
C LYS A 292 15.23 -19.92 -0.42
N ALA A 293 16.18 -19.27 0.26
CA ALA A 293 17.60 -19.31 -0.09
C ALA A 293 18.19 -20.71 0.09
N GLU A 294 17.90 -21.40 1.18
CA GLU A 294 18.32 -22.79 1.42
C GLU A 294 17.73 -23.75 0.37
N THR A 295 16.46 -23.54 0.01
CA THR A 295 15.81 -24.27 -1.08
C THR A 295 16.49 -23.99 -2.42
N GLU A 296 16.82 -22.72 -2.70
CA GLU A 296 17.51 -22.31 -3.92
C GLU A 296 18.92 -22.90 -4.02
N ASP A 297 19.67 -22.93 -2.91
CA ASP A 297 20.99 -23.55 -2.81
C ASP A 297 20.91 -25.08 -3.01
N MET A 298 19.94 -25.74 -2.37
CA MET A 298 19.69 -27.16 -2.56
C MET A 298 19.36 -27.48 -4.03
N LEU A 299 18.49 -26.71 -4.67
CA LEU A 299 18.14 -26.88 -6.08
C LEU A 299 19.34 -26.62 -6.99
N THR A 300 20.19 -25.66 -6.66
CA THR A 300 21.44 -25.38 -7.39
C THR A 300 22.39 -26.57 -7.33
N LEU A 301 22.59 -27.16 -6.14
CA LEU A 301 23.44 -28.34 -5.95
C LEU A 301 22.88 -29.57 -6.71
N GLN A 302 21.56 -29.75 -6.71
CA GLN A 302 20.92 -30.79 -7.51
C GLN A 302 21.11 -30.55 -9.01
N ALA A 303 20.96 -29.31 -9.46
CA ALA A 303 21.17 -28.94 -10.86
C ALA A 303 22.60 -29.28 -11.29
N LEU A 304 23.62 -28.91 -10.52
CA LEU A 304 25.02 -29.20 -10.85
C LEU A 304 25.31 -30.70 -10.98
N LYS A 305 24.63 -31.54 -10.20
CA LYS A 305 24.75 -33.00 -10.27
C LYS A 305 23.88 -33.65 -11.35
N SER A 306 22.93 -32.89 -11.93
CA SER A 306 21.99 -33.41 -12.91
C SER A 306 22.68 -33.75 -14.23
N PRO A 307 22.38 -34.91 -14.84
CA PRO A 307 22.88 -35.25 -16.18
C PRO A 307 22.37 -34.27 -17.25
N TYR A 308 21.25 -33.59 -17.03
CA TYR A 308 20.72 -32.59 -17.97
C TYR A 308 21.59 -31.34 -18.04
N THR A 309 22.22 -30.93 -16.94
CA THR A 309 23.18 -29.80 -16.97
C THR A 309 24.35 -30.12 -17.89
N LYS A 310 24.88 -31.34 -17.78
CA LYS A 310 25.93 -31.83 -18.67
C LYS A 310 25.48 -31.84 -20.13
N LEU A 311 24.28 -32.35 -20.42
CA LEU A 311 23.72 -32.35 -21.78
C LEU A 311 23.54 -30.92 -22.32
N LEU A 312 23.03 -29.99 -21.52
CA LEU A 312 22.87 -28.59 -21.93
C LEU A 312 24.22 -27.93 -22.26
N MET A 313 25.30 -28.28 -21.56
CA MET A 313 26.65 -27.85 -21.90
C MET A 313 27.16 -28.49 -23.20
N GLU A 314 26.96 -29.79 -23.38
CA GLU A 314 27.34 -30.52 -24.60
C GLU A 314 26.65 -29.95 -25.86
N HIS A 315 25.41 -29.50 -25.73
CA HIS A 315 24.66 -28.84 -26.81
C HIS A 315 24.90 -27.31 -26.89
N PHE A 316 25.86 -26.76 -26.15
CA PHE A 316 26.19 -25.32 -26.11
C PHE A 316 24.97 -24.44 -25.79
N LEU A 317 24.04 -24.95 -24.99
CA LEU A 317 22.87 -24.23 -24.47
C LEU A 317 23.18 -23.56 -23.14
N LEU A 318 24.10 -24.15 -22.36
CA LEU A 318 24.75 -23.55 -21.19
C LEU A 318 26.26 -23.41 -21.41
N SER A 319 26.84 -22.36 -20.83
CA SER A 319 28.28 -22.11 -20.76
C SER A 319 28.82 -22.32 -19.35
N TYR A 320 30.14 -22.35 -19.20
CA TYR A 320 30.78 -22.44 -17.88
C TYR A 320 30.46 -21.23 -16.99
N LEU A 321 30.16 -20.06 -17.58
CA LEU A 321 29.75 -18.87 -16.83
C LEU A 321 28.37 -19.07 -16.19
N ASP A 322 27.45 -19.73 -16.90
CA ASP A 322 26.09 -20.00 -16.42
C ASP A 322 26.08 -20.96 -15.22
N LEU A 323 27.14 -21.77 -15.04
CA LEU A 323 27.29 -22.65 -13.87
C LEU A 323 27.58 -21.90 -12.56
N THR A 324 27.93 -20.62 -12.66
CA THR A 324 28.16 -19.77 -11.48
C THR A 324 26.90 -18.98 -11.08
N ASP A 325 25.84 -19.03 -11.89
CA ASP A 325 24.58 -18.33 -11.64
C ASP A 325 23.58 -19.27 -10.94
N THR A 326 23.38 -19.02 -9.65
CA THR A 326 22.46 -19.81 -8.81
C THR A 326 21.01 -19.76 -9.31
N LYS A 327 20.57 -18.62 -9.89
CA LYS A 327 19.20 -18.47 -10.39
C LYS A 327 18.96 -19.26 -11.67
N ILE A 328 19.99 -19.35 -12.52
CA ILE A 328 19.91 -20.19 -13.72
C ILE A 328 19.77 -21.65 -13.29
N LEU A 329 20.67 -22.14 -12.44
CA LEU A 329 20.73 -23.53 -12.02
C LEU A 329 19.51 -23.97 -11.20
N SER A 330 19.13 -23.21 -10.18
CA SER A 330 17.94 -23.49 -9.37
C SER A 330 16.67 -23.50 -10.23
N GLY A 331 16.56 -22.54 -11.16
CA GLY A 331 15.43 -22.45 -12.08
C GLY A 331 15.37 -23.61 -13.08
N LEU A 332 16.52 -24.10 -13.57
CA LEU A 332 16.58 -25.28 -14.45
C LEU A 332 16.11 -26.53 -13.71
N GLN A 333 16.63 -26.75 -12.50
CA GLN A 333 16.23 -27.88 -11.66
C GLN A 333 14.73 -27.82 -11.32
N ALA A 334 14.20 -26.66 -10.99
CA ALA A 334 12.80 -26.51 -10.57
C ALA A 334 11.79 -26.60 -11.72
N HIS A 335 12.17 -26.14 -12.92
CA HIS A 335 11.18 -25.88 -13.97
C HIS A 335 11.47 -26.51 -15.33
N VAL A 336 12.67 -27.02 -15.57
CA VAL A 336 13.07 -27.58 -16.87
C VAL A 336 13.39 -29.07 -16.76
N TYR A 337 14.18 -29.47 -15.76
CA TYR A 337 14.61 -30.86 -15.64
C TYR A 337 13.48 -31.87 -15.40
N PRO A 338 12.43 -31.56 -14.62
CA PRO A 338 11.28 -32.44 -14.51
C PRO A 338 10.58 -32.70 -15.86
N LEU A 339 10.59 -31.70 -16.76
CA LEU A 339 10.03 -31.84 -18.12
C LEU A 339 10.94 -32.64 -19.06
N TYR A 340 12.25 -32.63 -18.79
CA TYR A 340 13.21 -33.51 -19.47
C TYR A 340 13.16 -34.95 -18.95
N ASP A 341 12.89 -35.15 -17.67
CA ASP A 341 12.57 -36.49 -17.14
C ASP A 341 11.32 -37.04 -17.84
N GLU A 342 10.25 -36.24 -17.96
CA GLU A 342 9.05 -36.64 -18.69
C GLU A 342 9.34 -36.96 -20.17
N LEU A 343 10.13 -36.14 -20.87
CA LEU A 343 10.51 -36.43 -22.25
C LEU A 343 11.38 -37.68 -22.36
N LYS A 344 12.28 -37.89 -21.41
CA LYS A 344 13.14 -39.08 -21.34
C LYS A 344 12.32 -40.33 -21.10
N ASP A 345 11.27 -40.28 -20.29
CA ASP A 345 10.37 -41.40 -20.08
C ASP A 345 9.58 -41.76 -21.35
N LEU A 346 9.23 -40.75 -22.17
CA LEU A 346 8.49 -40.95 -23.43
C LEU A 346 9.37 -41.37 -24.63
N ARG A 347 10.62 -40.89 -24.71
CA ARG A 347 11.47 -41.00 -25.91
C ARG A 347 12.90 -41.45 -25.62
N GLY A 348 13.18 -41.84 -24.40
CA GLY A 348 14.53 -42.15 -23.94
C GLY A 348 15.45 -40.92 -23.93
N LEU A 349 16.70 -41.14 -23.52
CA LEU A 349 17.70 -40.07 -23.44
C LEU A 349 18.01 -39.45 -24.81
N ASN A 350 17.89 -40.23 -25.89
CA ASN A 350 18.11 -39.75 -27.25
C ASN A 350 17.04 -38.73 -27.65
N GLY A 351 15.77 -38.91 -27.26
CA GLY A 351 14.72 -37.93 -27.50
C GLY A 351 15.00 -36.57 -26.85
N VAL A 352 15.60 -36.57 -25.64
CA VAL A 352 16.06 -35.34 -25.00
C VAL A 352 17.18 -34.69 -25.81
N LYS A 353 18.20 -35.44 -26.24
CA LYS A 353 19.31 -34.93 -27.06
C LYS A 353 18.83 -34.33 -28.39
N ASP A 354 17.89 -34.98 -29.06
CA ASP A 354 17.31 -34.50 -30.31
C ASP A 354 16.58 -33.17 -30.12
N HIS A 355 15.79 -33.07 -29.04
CA HIS A 355 15.14 -31.82 -28.65
C HIS A 355 16.17 -30.71 -28.39
N LEU A 356 17.23 -30.99 -27.62
CA LEU A 356 18.27 -30.00 -27.32
C LEU A 356 19.01 -29.53 -28.58
N SER A 357 19.34 -30.45 -29.50
CA SER A 357 19.90 -30.11 -30.81
C SER A 357 18.99 -29.19 -31.62
N TYR A 358 17.69 -29.50 -31.66
CA TYR A 358 16.69 -28.66 -32.35
C TYR A 358 16.61 -27.27 -31.73
N VAL A 359 16.53 -27.20 -30.40
CA VAL A 359 16.48 -25.92 -29.67
C VAL A 359 17.74 -25.10 -29.92
N ARG A 360 18.92 -25.72 -29.93
CA ARG A 360 20.18 -25.04 -30.25
C ARG A 360 20.17 -24.47 -31.68
N ALA A 361 19.70 -25.24 -32.66
CA ALA A 361 19.65 -24.83 -34.06
C ALA A 361 18.64 -23.72 -34.34
N LYS A 362 17.56 -23.62 -33.56
CA LYS A 362 16.49 -22.62 -33.70
C LYS A 362 16.60 -21.46 -32.70
N ARG A 363 17.72 -21.35 -31.99
CA ARG A 363 17.92 -20.34 -30.96
C ARG A 363 18.18 -18.96 -31.56
N GLU A 364 17.29 -18.00 -31.29
CA GLU A 364 17.44 -16.61 -31.69
C GLU A 364 18.32 -15.82 -30.71
N ASP A 365 19.07 -14.81 -31.18
CA ASP A 365 20.11 -14.13 -30.37
C ASP A 365 19.57 -13.44 -29.11
N TYR A 366 18.32 -12.95 -29.11
CA TYR A 366 17.71 -12.32 -27.93
C TYR A 366 17.39 -13.31 -26.79
N SER A 367 17.34 -14.61 -27.08
CA SER A 367 17.07 -15.68 -26.09
C SER A 367 18.21 -15.90 -25.09
N LYS A 368 19.38 -15.28 -25.31
CA LYS A 368 20.54 -15.34 -24.42
C LYS A 368 20.28 -14.75 -23.03
N LYS A 369 19.34 -13.82 -22.89
CA LYS A 369 19.11 -13.09 -21.63
C LYS A 369 18.36 -13.89 -20.55
N ASN A 370 17.70 -15.00 -20.87
CA ASN A 370 17.01 -15.86 -19.89
C ASN A 370 16.88 -17.30 -20.39
N ILE A 371 17.96 -18.08 -20.25
CA ILE A 371 18.06 -19.45 -20.77
C ILE A 371 17.03 -20.38 -20.13
N THR A 372 16.78 -20.28 -18.83
CA THR A 372 15.82 -21.11 -18.10
C THR A 372 14.41 -20.95 -18.66
N LYS A 373 13.94 -19.70 -18.84
CA LYS A 373 12.61 -19.43 -19.40
C LYS A 373 12.49 -19.91 -20.85
N TYR A 374 13.56 -19.75 -21.63
CA TYR A 374 13.59 -20.18 -23.02
C TYR A 374 13.48 -21.71 -23.14
N LEU A 375 14.31 -22.47 -22.41
CA LEU A 375 14.30 -23.92 -22.42
C LEU A 375 12.97 -24.48 -21.91
N LYS A 376 12.43 -23.89 -20.83
CA LYS A 376 11.10 -24.25 -20.31
C LYS A 376 10.03 -24.14 -21.38
N LYS A 377 9.95 -22.98 -22.05
CA LYS A 377 8.95 -22.76 -23.11
C LYS A 377 9.13 -23.73 -24.27
N ALA A 378 10.38 -24.02 -24.66
CA ALA A 378 10.67 -24.93 -25.75
C ALA A 378 10.19 -26.36 -25.45
N ILE A 379 10.45 -26.88 -24.24
CA ILE A 379 10.02 -28.22 -23.86
C ILE A 379 8.50 -28.31 -23.62
N GLU A 380 7.88 -27.29 -23.03
CA GLU A 380 6.42 -27.21 -22.85
C GLU A 380 5.66 -27.24 -24.19
N GLN A 381 6.23 -26.66 -25.25
CA GLN A 381 5.65 -26.70 -26.60
C GLN A 381 5.90 -28.04 -27.31
N TYR A 382 7.00 -28.72 -26.98
CA TYR A 382 7.39 -29.96 -27.62
C TYR A 382 6.66 -31.18 -27.05
N LEU A 383 6.54 -31.29 -25.72
CA LEU A 383 5.93 -32.44 -25.02
C LEU A 383 4.53 -32.82 -25.54
N PRO A 384 3.59 -31.89 -25.81
CA PRO A 384 2.28 -32.24 -26.35
C PRO A 384 2.35 -32.88 -27.74
N THR A 385 3.34 -32.51 -28.55
CA THR A 385 3.54 -33.08 -29.89
C THR A 385 4.05 -34.51 -29.78
N VAL A 386 5.00 -34.74 -28.87
CA VAL A 386 5.56 -36.07 -28.60
C VAL A 386 4.47 -37.03 -28.11
N LYS A 387 3.64 -36.61 -27.15
CA LYS A 387 2.54 -37.43 -26.60
C LYS A 387 1.48 -37.81 -27.63
N ARG A 388 1.26 -36.98 -28.65
CA ARG A 388 0.29 -37.24 -29.73
C ARG A 388 0.81 -38.21 -30.79
N GLN A 389 2.11 -38.41 -30.87
CA GLN A 389 2.73 -39.36 -31.82
C GLN A 389 2.76 -40.80 -31.27
N ASP A 390 2.37 -41.01 -30.00
CA ASP A 390 2.19 -42.32 -29.36
C ASP A 390 0.72 -42.79 -29.32
N LEU A 391 -0.19 -42.01 -29.90
CA LEU A 391 -1.58 -42.36 -30.20
C LEU A 391 -1.69 -42.65 -31.70
#